data_AF-A0A6M1YHM8-F1
#
_entry.id   AF-A0A6M1YHM8-F1
#
_cell.length_a   1.000
_cell.length_b   1.000
_cell.length_c   1.000
_cell.angle_alpha   90.00
_cell.angle_beta   90.00
_cell.angle_gamma   90.00
#
_symmetry.space_group_name_H-M   'P 1'
#
loop_
_entity.id
_entity.type
_entity.pdbx_description
1 polymer ?
#
loop_
_entity_poly.entity_id
_entity_poly.type
_entity_poly.pdbx_seq_one_letter_code
_entity_poly.pdbx_strand_id
1 'polypeptide(L)'
;MSTMVIEQKLKSKLSKFFKSHKKAELTPTYLYYLEIKFHIHPVLFPKEKKIYQSKENLIEHLETQGKLWRETEIKVQFDKEMVNEETTRIYICPFTGKVFGNNTHPDPQDAIYDWVSKCKENKERVGGGMKVKRFFVSEDPEVIKNYIKERKKPVVKTVFSSAITGKLFNSKRAVLDDFVNNHIKAMTLTEVQNQNRFEIEEKFLELISTHFQQEKIQEFVDMLSEDKEFAPHVERWLA
;
A
#
# COMPACT_ATOMS: atom_id res chain seq x y z
N MET A 1 -37.90 15.25 -33.11
CA MET A 1 -36.42 15.38 -33.04
C MET A 1 -36.10 15.82 -31.62
N SER A 2 -35.60 14.91 -30.80
CA SER A 2 -35.30 15.18 -29.40
C SER A 2 -33.92 15.82 -29.33
N THR A 3 -33.85 17.13 -29.11
CA THR A 3 -32.63 17.90 -28.92
C THR A 3 -31.87 17.37 -27.71
N MET A 4 -30.83 16.56 -27.92
CA MET A 4 -29.90 16.16 -26.87
C MET A 4 -28.97 17.34 -26.58
N VAL A 5 -29.40 18.23 -25.68
CA VAL A 5 -28.58 19.36 -25.23
C VAL A 5 -27.36 18.81 -24.47
N ILE A 6 -26.16 19.14 -24.95
CA ILE A 6 -24.91 18.80 -24.28
C ILE A 6 -24.89 19.44 -22.89
N GLU A 7 -24.71 18.63 -21.85
CA GLU A 7 -24.50 19.16 -20.50
C GLU A 7 -23.30 20.12 -20.47
N GLN A 8 -23.46 21.30 -19.88
CA GLN A 8 -22.41 22.33 -19.82
C GLN A 8 -21.07 21.81 -19.27
N LYS A 9 -21.13 20.85 -18.33
CA LYS A 9 -19.95 20.19 -17.77
C LYS A 9 -19.17 19.41 -18.84
N LEU A 10 -19.88 18.68 -19.70
CA LEU A 10 -19.30 17.89 -20.78
C LEU A 10 -18.73 18.82 -21.87
N LYS A 11 -19.48 19.87 -22.24
CA LYS A 11 -19.02 20.92 -23.16
C LYS A 11 -17.71 21.56 -22.69
N SER A 12 -17.61 21.92 -21.41
CA SER A 12 -16.40 22.54 -20.85
C SER A 12 -15.18 21.62 -20.92
N LYS A 13 -15.36 20.31 -20.74
CA LYS A 13 -14.27 19.32 -20.81
C LYS A 13 -13.85 19.05 -22.25
N LEU A 14 -14.79 18.90 -23.17
CA LEU A 14 -14.49 18.76 -24.60
C LEU A 14 -13.76 19.99 -25.13
N SER A 15 -14.20 21.19 -24.76
CA SER A 15 -13.53 22.44 -25.16
C SER A 15 -12.09 22.51 -24.66
N LYS A 16 -11.82 22.04 -23.43
CA LYS A 16 -10.45 21.91 -22.91
C LYS A 16 -9.63 20.88 -23.69
N PHE A 17 -10.24 19.76 -24.06
CA PHE A 17 -9.59 18.72 -24.85
C PHE A 17 -9.20 19.20 -26.26
N PHE A 18 -10.08 19.92 -26.95
CA PHE A 18 -9.77 20.52 -28.25
C PHE A 18 -8.69 21.60 -28.17
N LYS A 19 -8.64 22.37 -27.08
CA LYS A 19 -7.58 23.36 -26.83
C LYS A 19 -6.21 22.70 -26.63
N SER A 20 -6.15 21.56 -25.93
CA SER A 20 -4.90 20.81 -25.75
C SER A 20 -4.52 20.00 -26.99
N HIS A 21 -5.48 19.59 -27.82
CA HIS A 21 -5.27 18.79 -29.02
C HIS A 21 -5.75 19.53 -30.27
N LYS A 22 -4.92 20.43 -30.81
CA LYS A 22 -5.22 21.23 -32.02
C LYS A 22 -5.59 20.41 -33.26
N LYS A 23 -5.24 19.12 -33.29
CA LYS A 23 -5.55 18.17 -34.36
C LYS A 23 -6.28 16.94 -33.82
N ALA A 24 -7.26 17.13 -32.95
CA ALA A 24 -8.08 16.04 -32.42
C ALA A 24 -8.79 15.30 -33.56
N GLU A 25 -8.58 13.98 -33.63
CA GLU A 25 -9.26 13.07 -34.56
C GLU A 25 -10.62 12.64 -33.98
N LEU A 26 -11.55 12.22 -34.85
CA LEU A 26 -12.90 11.83 -34.45
C LEU A 26 -12.89 10.70 -33.43
N THR A 27 -12.16 9.62 -33.70
CA THR A 27 -12.14 8.41 -32.87
C THR A 27 -11.61 8.67 -31.45
N PRO A 28 -10.41 9.26 -31.23
CA PRO A 28 -9.93 9.60 -29.88
C PRO A 28 -10.85 10.60 -29.16
N THR A 29 -11.44 11.54 -29.88
CA THR A 29 -12.38 12.52 -29.28
C THR A 29 -13.66 11.85 -28.81
N TYR A 30 -14.20 10.93 -29.61
CA TYR A 30 -15.38 10.15 -29.26
C TYR A 30 -15.11 9.25 -28.04
N LEU A 31 -13.94 8.59 -28.00
CA LEU A 31 -13.54 7.80 -26.83
C LEU A 31 -13.44 8.67 -25.58
N TYR A 32 -12.82 9.85 -25.67
CA TYR A 32 -12.76 10.79 -24.56
C TYR A 32 -14.16 11.27 -24.10
N TYR A 33 -15.08 11.46 -25.05
CA TYR A 33 -16.49 11.74 -24.73
C TYR A 33 -17.14 10.60 -23.95
N LEU A 34 -16.92 9.34 -24.37
CA LEU A 34 -17.43 8.16 -23.67
C LEU A 34 -16.88 8.06 -22.25
N GLU A 35 -15.59 8.35 -22.03
CA GLU A 35 -14.99 8.38 -20.69
C GLU A 35 -15.73 9.34 -19.76
N ILE A 36 -16.05 10.54 -20.26
CA ILE A 36 -16.73 11.56 -19.46
C ILE A 36 -18.19 11.17 -19.23
N LYS A 37 -18.89 10.73 -20.28
CA LYS A 37 -20.34 10.44 -20.25
C LYS A 37 -20.67 9.27 -19.33
N PHE A 38 -19.86 8.22 -19.38
CA PHE A 38 -20.09 6.98 -18.62
C PHE A 38 -19.21 6.88 -17.37
N HIS A 39 -18.47 7.94 -17.02
CA HIS A 39 -17.55 7.97 -15.88
C HIS A 39 -16.55 6.80 -15.90
N ILE A 40 -16.04 6.47 -17.09
CA ILE A 40 -15.09 5.37 -17.28
C ILE A 40 -13.70 5.88 -16.95
N HIS A 41 -13.02 5.17 -16.07
CA HIS A 41 -11.66 5.47 -15.65
C HIS A 41 -10.84 4.18 -15.70
N PRO A 42 -10.44 3.73 -16.90
CA PRO A 42 -9.83 2.43 -17.09
C PRO A 42 -8.57 2.27 -16.24
N VAL A 43 -8.42 1.10 -15.63
CA VAL A 43 -7.22 0.76 -14.87
C VAL A 43 -6.67 -0.58 -15.31
N LEU A 44 -5.37 -0.62 -15.58
CA LEU A 44 -4.64 -1.86 -15.81
C LEU A 44 -4.16 -2.41 -14.48
N PHE A 45 -4.44 -3.69 -14.26
CA PHE A 45 -3.81 -4.47 -13.20
C PHE A 45 -2.74 -5.39 -13.80
N PRO A 46 -1.44 -5.03 -13.74
CA PRO A 46 -0.38 -5.76 -14.44
C PRO A 46 -0.22 -7.21 -13.99
N LYS A 47 -0.56 -7.52 -12.72
CA LYS A 47 -0.42 -8.86 -12.14
C LYS A 47 -1.34 -9.88 -12.79
N GLU A 48 -2.58 -9.49 -13.09
CA GLU A 48 -3.55 -10.32 -13.82
C GLU A 48 -3.57 -10.03 -15.32
N LYS A 49 -2.74 -9.08 -15.80
CA LYS A 49 -2.70 -8.63 -17.20
C LYS A 49 -4.08 -8.24 -17.74
N LYS A 50 -4.91 -7.66 -16.88
CA LYS A 50 -6.31 -7.37 -17.18
C LYS A 50 -6.63 -5.89 -16.95
N ILE A 51 -7.47 -5.33 -17.81
CA ILE A 51 -7.94 -3.95 -17.77
C ILE A 51 -9.39 -3.94 -17.29
N TYR A 52 -9.66 -3.13 -16.28
CA TYR A 52 -10.97 -2.94 -15.68
C TYR A 52 -11.52 -1.57 -16.02
N GLN A 53 -12.85 -1.43 -16.03
CA GLN A 53 -13.54 -0.17 -16.34
C GLN A 53 -13.19 0.96 -15.37
N SER A 54 -13.00 0.63 -14.09
CA SER A 54 -12.75 1.56 -12.99
C SER A 54 -11.90 0.92 -11.90
N LYS A 55 -11.30 1.76 -11.04
CA LYS A 55 -10.59 1.29 -9.85
C LYS A 55 -11.54 0.60 -8.86
N GLU A 56 -12.78 1.07 -8.76
CA GLU A 56 -13.81 0.52 -7.90
C GLU A 56 -14.17 -0.90 -8.32
N ASN A 57 -14.39 -1.15 -9.62
CA ASN A 57 -14.70 -2.48 -10.15
C ASN A 57 -13.56 -3.47 -9.86
N LEU A 58 -12.31 -3.04 -10.03
CA LEU A 58 -11.14 -3.86 -9.72
C LEU A 58 -11.06 -4.20 -8.23
N ILE A 59 -11.28 -3.22 -7.35
CA ILE A 59 -11.26 -3.44 -5.90
C ILE A 59 -12.37 -4.42 -5.50
N GLU A 60 -13.60 -4.21 -5.96
CA GLU A 60 -14.73 -5.10 -5.68
C GLU A 60 -14.47 -6.54 -6.18
N HIS A 61 -13.91 -6.68 -7.38
CA HIS A 61 -13.52 -7.97 -7.94
C HIS A 61 -12.46 -8.69 -7.10
N LEU A 62 -11.45 -7.96 -6.60
CA LEU A 62 -10.40 -8.55 -5.77
C LEU A 62 -10.87 -8.82 -4.33
N GLU A 63 -11.79 -8.03 -3.80
CA GLU A 63 -12.38 -8.22 -2.47
C GLU A 63 -13.28 -9.45 -2.44
N THR A 64 -14.15 -9.63 -3.44
CA THR A 64 -15.00 -10.82 -3.57
C THR A 64 -14.19 -12.11 -3.68
N GLN A 65 -12.98 -12.05 -4.21
CA GLN A 65 -12.05 -13.19 -4.28
C GLN A 65 -11.13 -13.34 -3.05
N GLY A 66 -11.16 -12.41 -2.09
CA GLY A 66 -10.26 -12.41 -0.94
C GLY A 66 -8.78 -12.25 -1.31
N LYS A 67 -8.49 -11.65 -2.47
CA LYS A 67 -7.13 -11.49 -3.03
C LYS A 67 -6.50 -10.13 -2.75
N LEU A 68 -7.19 -9.23 -2.07
CA LEU A 68 -6.69 -7.89 -1.79
C LEU A 68 -5.87 -7.83 -0.48
N TRP A 69 -6.46 -8.32 0.61
CA TRP A 69 -5.84 -8.30 1.93
C TRP A 69 -6.25 -9.52 2.76
N ARG A 70 -5.46 -9.83 3.79
CA ARG A 70 -5.79 -10.82 4.81
C ARG A 70 -5.61 -10.21 6.19
N GLU A 71 -6.57 -10.46 7.07
CA GLU A 71 -6.46 -10.09 8.47
C GLU A 71 -5.57 -11.10 9.19
N THR A 72 -4.62 -10.63 10.00
CA THR A 72 -3.64 -11.48 10.66
C THR A 72 -3.34 -10.93 12.04
N GLU A 73 -3.26 -11.80 13.03
CA GLU A 73 -2.86 -11.43 14.38
C GLU A 73 -1.36 -11.67 14.56
N ILE A 74 -0.64 -10.63 14.98
CA ILE A 74 0.76 -10.75 15.38
C ILE A 74 0.83 -10.73 16.89
N LYS A 75 1.42 -11.78 17.45
CA LYS A 75 1.77 -11.85 18.87
C LYS A 75 3.15 -11.24 19.07
N VAL A 76 3.19 -10.02 19.60
CA VAL A 76 4.44 -9.38 19.98
C VAL A 76 4.82 -9.88 21.37
N GLN A 77 5.83 -10.76 21.42
CA GLN A 77 6.44 -11.17 22.68
C GLN A 77 7.47 -10.13 23.12
N PHE A 78 7.46 -9.80 24.41
CA PHE A 78 8.51 -8.98 25.02
C PHE A 78 9.64 -9.87 25.50
N ASP A 79 10.84 -9.28 25.65
CA ASP A 79 12.13 -9.93 25.87
C ASP A 79 12.15 -11.13 26.83
N LYS A 80 13.14 -12.02 26.60
CA LYS A 80 13.45 -13.16 27.47
C LYS A 80 13.72 -12.71 28.90
N GLU A 81 13.25 -13.50 29.87
CA GLU A 81 13.53 -13.30 31.29
C GLU A 81 15.04 -13.29 31.56
N MET A 82 15.48 -12.31 32.34
CA MET A 82 16.88 -12.20 32.76
C MET A 82 17.13 -13.00 34.05
N VAL A 83 16.11 -13.13 34.90
CA VAL A 83 16.11 -13.86 36.19
C VAL A 83 14.70 -14.47 36.35
N ASN A 84 14.63 -15.73 36.78
CA ASN A 84 13.39 -16.47 37.02
C ASN A 84 13.43 -17.17 38.40
N GLU A 85 12.38 -17.90 38.76
CA GLU A 85 12.27 -18.58 40.07
C GLU A 85 13.31 -19.70 40.28
N GLU A 86 13.82 -20.28 39.19
CA GLU A 86 14.85 -21.33 39.20
C GLU A 86 16.28 -20.75 39.24
N THR A 87 16.44 -19.43 39.18
CA THR A 87 17.76 -18.79 39.22
C THR A 87 18.36 -18.92 40.61
N THR A 88 19.53 -19.56 40.71
CA THR A 88 20.26 -19.74 41.99
C THR A 88 21.44 -18.79 42.14
N ARG A 89 21.94 -18.22 41.05
CA ARG A 89 23.03 -17.26 41.05
C ARG A 89 22.78 -16.17 40.02
N ILE A 90 23.00 -14.92 40.41
CA ILE A 90 22.89 -13.76 39.55
C ILE A 90 24.21 -12.98 39.46
N TYR A 91 24.41 -12.34 38.30
CA TYR A 91 25.52 -11.45 38.02
C TYR A 91 24.96 -10.06 37.75
N ILE A 92 25.42 -9.05 38.48
CA ILE A 92 24.85 -7.69 38.50
C ILE A 92 25.87 -6.68 37.98
N CYS A 93 25.47 -5.91 36.97
CA CYS A 93 26.25 -4.78 36.47
C CYS A 93 26.15 -3.61 37.46
N PRO A 94 27.26 -3.13 38.04
CA PRO A 94 27.24 -2.08 39.06
C PRO A 94 26.84 -0.70 38.51
N PHE A 95 26.95 -0.49 37.20
CA PHE A 95 26.68 0.79 36.56
C PHE A 95 25.21 0.93 36.17
N THR A 96 24.66 -0.08 35.49
CA THR A 96 23.30 -0.04 34.92
C THR A 96 22.27 -0.79 35.77
N GLY A 97 22.70 -1.51 36.81
CA GLY A 97 21.84 -2.41 37.58
C GLY A 97 21.27 -3.59 36.78
N LYS A 98 21.82 -3.89 35.60
CA LYS A 98 21.36 -5.00 34.75
C LYS A 98 21.84 -6.32 35.34
N VAL A 99 20.97 -7.32 35.36
CA VAL A 99 21.21 -8.62 36.00
C VAL A 99 21.14 -9.75 34.98
N PHE A 100 21.97 -10.76 35.17
CA PHE A 100 22.02 -11.99 34.36
C PHE A 100 21.95 -13.20 35.29
N GLY A 101 20.95 -14.05 35.12
CA GLY A 101 20.79 -15.31 35.86
C GLY A 101 21.62 -16.45 35.27
N ASN A 102 22.00 -17.40 36.12
CA ASN A 102 22.82 -18.54 35.72
C ASN A 102 22.13 -19.58 34.82
N ASN A 103 20.80 -19.63 34.83
CA ASN A 103 20.00 -20.55 34.03
C ASN A 103 19.32 -19.86 32.83
N THR A 104 19.27 -18.53 32.78
CA THR A 104 18.62 -17.76 31.71
C THR A 104 19.54 -17.49 30.52
N HIS A 105 20.86 -17.63 30.72
CA HIS A 105 21.90 -17.45 29.71
C HIS A 105 22.82 -18.67 29.67
N PRO A 106 23.24 -19.14 28.48
CA PRO A 106 24.21 -20.25 28.37
C PRO A 106 25.50 -19.99 29.14
N ASP A 107 26.05 -18.77 29.02
CA ASP A 107 27.27 -18.32 29.71
C ASP A 107 27.04 -16.93 30.34
N PRO A 108 26.53 -16.87 31.59
CA PRO A 108 26.12 -15.63 32.24
C PRO A 108 27.31 -14.71 32.59
N GLN A 109 28.49 -15.28 32.85
CA GLN A 109 29.71 -14.53 33.16
C GLN A 109 30.23 -13.76 31.93
N ASP A 110 30.25 -14.42 30.79
CA ASP A 110 30.66 -13.79 29.54
C ASP A 110 29.64 -12.74 29.11
N ALA A 111 28.35 -13.04 29.26
CA ALA A 111 27.27 -12.10 28.95
C ALA A 111 27.38 -10.80 29.76
N ILE A 112 27.66 -10.87 31.07
CA ILE A 112 27.86 -9.67 31.88
C ILE A 112 29.19 -8.99 31.57
N TYR A 113 30.25 -9.75 31.30
CA TYR A 113 31.56 -9.20 30.96
C TYR A 113 31.50 -8.38 29.66
N ASP A 114 30.82 -8.89 28.65
CA ASP A 114 30.54 -8.20 27.39
C ASP A 114 29.68 -6.95 27.60
N TRP A 115 28.66 -7.06 28.45
CA TRP A 115 27.79 -5.95 28.79
C TRP A 115 28.56 -4.79 29.45
N VAL A 116 29.36 -5.08 30.47
CA VAL A 116 30.16 -4.08 31.20
C VAL A 116 31.22 -3.45 30.30
N SER A 117 31.79 -4.23 29.37
CA SER A 117 32.78 -3.74 28.39
C SER A 117 32.17 -2.71 27.41
N LYS A 118 30.92 -2.93 26.98
CA LYS A 118 30.19 -2.06 26.04
C LYS A 118 29.35 -0.97 26.73
N CYS A 119 29.25 -0.99 28.06
CA CYS A 119 28.44 -0.07 28.83
C CYS A 119 28.90 1.38 28.65
N LYS A 120 27.99 2.28 28.26
CA LYS A 120 28.26 3.72 28.11
C LYS A 120 28.33 4.45 29.45
N GLU A 121 27.64 3.95 30.46
CA GLU A 121 27.60 4.53 31.82
C GLU A 121 28.87 4.22 32.63
N ASN A 122 29.64 3.20 32.21
CA ASN A 122 30.94 2.90 32.81
C ASN A 122 31.99 3.94 32.40
N LYS A 123 32.25 4.87 33.32
CA LYS A 123 33.27 5.93 33.19
C LYS A 123 34.61 5.56 33.86
N GLU A 124 34.68 4.44 34.54
CA GLU A 124 35.87 4.04 35.30
C GLU A 124 36.90 3.39 34.35
N ARG A 125 38.17 3.78 34.50
CA ARG A 125 39.28 3.27 33.68
C ARG A 125 40.42 2.72 34.54
N VAL A 126 41.06 1.65 34.09
CA VAL A 126 42.26 1.05 34.72
C VAL A 126 43.49 1.34 33.86
N GLY A 127 44.60 1.68 34.52
CA GLY A 127 45.98 1.54 34.01
C GLY A 127 46.21 1.87 32.54
N GLY A 128 45.96 3.12 32.13
CA GLY A 128 46.32 3.59 30.78
C GLY A 128 45.17 3.70 29.77
N GLY A 129 43.91 3.47 30.17
CA GLY A 129 42.75 3.97 29.41
C GLY A 129 41.64 2.97 29.08
N MET A 130 41.75 1.70 29.49
CA MET A 130 40.70 0.69 29.28
C MET A 130 39.61 0.76 30.37
N LYS A 131 38.36 0.48 30.00
CA LYS A 131 37.23 0.48 30.95
C LYS A 131 37.36 -0.65 31.98
N VAL A 132 37.02 -0.35 33.24
CA VAL A 132 36.98 -1.34 34.32
C VAL A 132 35.93 -2.41 34.00
N LYS A 133 36.30 -3.69 34.08
CA LYS A 133 35.39 -4.82 33.83
C LYS A 133 35.05 -5.53 35.14
N ARG A 134 34.32 -4.83 36.02
CA ARG A 134 33.86 -5.35 37.31
C ARG A 134 32.36 -5.61 37.31
N PHE A 135 31.94 -6.66 37.99
CA PHE A 135 30.54 -6.99 38.22
C PHE A 135 30.38 -7.64 39.60
N PHE A 136 29.16 -7.59 40.15
CA PHE A 136 28.84 -8.28 41.39
C PHE A 136 28.23 -9.64 41.10
N VAL A 137 28.45 -10.59 42.02
CA VAL A 137 27.83 -11.92 42.00
C VAL A 137 27.05 -12.07 43.30
N SER A 138 25.79 -12.49 43.20
CA SER A 138 24.98 -12.81 44.37
C SER A 138 24.34 -14.19 44.21
N GLU A 139 24.36 -14.95 45.28
CA GLU A 139 23.64 -16.23 45.45
C GLU A 139 22.55 -16.12 46.52
N ASP A 140 22.38 -14.94 47.10
CA ASP A 140 21.39 -14.70 48.15
C ASP A 140 19.97 -14.78 47.56
N PRO A 141 19.13 -15.73 48.03
CA PRO A 141 17.77 -15.89 47.54
C PRO A 141 16.89 -14.65 47.70
N GLU A 142 17.10 -13.84 48.74
CA GLU A 142 16.31 -12.62 48.96
C GLU A 142 16.66 -11.55 47.92
N VAL A 143 17.95 -11.40 47.62
CA VAL A 143 18.43 -10.50 46.57
C VAL A 143 17.94 -10.96 45.20
N ILE A 144 17.99 -12.26 44.90
CA ILE A 144 17.52 -12.83 43.63
C ILE A 144 16.04 -12.56 43.41
N LYS A 145 15.20 -12.76 44.44
CA LYS A 145 13.75 -12.50 44.37
C LYS A 145 13.42 -11.07 43.97
N ASN A 146 14.20 -10.08 44.43
CA ASN A 146 13.99 -8.67 44.08
C ASN A 146 14.21 -8.37 42.58
N TYR A 147 14.89 -9.26 41.86
CA TYR A 147 15.17 -9.11 40.42
C TYR A 147 14.24 -9.94 39.52
N ILE A 148 13.39 -10.79 40.08
CA ILE A 148 12.36 -11.50 39.33
C ILE A 148 11.29 -10.46 38.93
N LYS A 149 11.12 -10.25 37.62
CA LYS A 149 10.10 -9.34 37.07
C LYS A 149 8.98 -10.15 36.43
N GLU A 150 7.74 -9.73 36.68
CA GLU A 150 6.59 -10.30 36.01
C GLU A 150 6.67 -10.10 34.49
N ARG A 151 6.36 -11.16 33.73
CA ARG A 151 6.34 -11.10 32.27
C ARG A 151 5.31 -10.07 31.81
N LYS A 152 5.73 -9.15 30.95
CA LYS A 152 4.77 -8.38 30.17
C LYS A 152 4.02 -9.35 29.28
N LYS A 153 2.69 -9.39 29.44
CA LYS A 153 1.82 -10.24 28.61
C LYS A 153 2.06 -9.90 27.13
N PRO A 154 2.17 -10.90 26.24
CA PRO A 154 2.29 -10.65 24.82
C PRO A 154 1.14 -9.76 24.34
N VAL A 155 1.46 -8.71 23.60
CA VAL A 155 0.43 -7.87 22.99
C VAL A 155 0.06 -8.52 21.66
N VAL A 156 -1.19 -8.94 21.55
CA VAL A 156 -1.78 -9.35 20.27
C VAL A 156 -2.18 -8.08 19.53
N LYS A 157 -1.67 -7.89 18.32
CA LYS A 157 -2.08 -6.80 17.44
C LYS A 157 -2.65 -7.37 16.15
N THR A 158 -3.86 -6.95 15.81
CA THR A 158 -4.43 -7.20 14.49
C THR A 158 -3.74 -6.31 13.47
N VAL A 159 -3.27 -6.92 12.39
CA VAL A 159 -2.66 -6.26 11.23
C VAL A 159 -3.28 -6.80 9.95
N PHE A 160 -3.11 -6.07 8.86
CA PHE A 160 -3.59 -6.44 7.54
C PHE A 160 -2.40 -6.72 6.64
N SER A 161 -2.32 -7.92 6.08
CA SER A 161 -1.30 -8.26 5.08
C SER A 161 -1.86 -8.04 3.67
N SER A 162 -1.09 -7.39 2.80
CA SER A 162 -1.40 -7.32 1.38
C SER A 162 -1.26 -8.72 0.78
N ALA A 163 -2.32 -9.24 0.14
CA ALA A 163 -2.24 -10.52 -0.55
C ALA A 163 -1.43 -10.43 -1.87
N ILE A 164 -1.05 -9.22 -2.29
CA ILE A 164 -0.26 -8.99 -3.50
C ILE A 164 1.24 -9.00 -3.19
N THR A 165 1.66 -8.30 -2.14
CA THR A 165 3.08 -8.09 -1.80
C THR A 165 3.52 -8.77 -0.51
N GLY A 166 2.59 -9.19 0.35
CA GLY A 166 2.88 -9.69 1.70
C GLY A 166 3.23 -8.59 2.71
N LYS A 167 3.25 -7.31 2.32
CA LYS A 167 3.51 -6.19 3.25
C LYS A 167 2.43 -6.12 4.33
N LEU A 168 2.84 -5.77 5.54
CA LEU A 168 1.95 -5.59 6.70
C LEU A 168 1.57 -4.13 6.89
N PHE A 169 0.29 -3.92 7.16
CA PHE A 169 -0.32 -2.61 7.37
C PHE A 169 -1.13 -2.62 8.66
N ASN A 170 -1.27 -1.43 9.26
CA ASN A 170 -2.05 -1.24 10.48
C ASN A 170 -3.56 -1.12 10.23
N SER A 171 -3.99 -0.94 8.97
CA SER A 171 -5.40 -0.74 8.61
C SER A 171 -5.68 -1.21 7.18
N LYS A 172 -6.94 -1.61 6.90
CA LYS A 172 -7.40 -1.96 5.55
C LYS A 172 -7.21 -0.81 4.56
N ARG A 173 -7.49 0.42 4.99
CA ARG A 173 -7.31 1.63 4.17
C ARG A 173 -5.88 1.80 3.69
N ALA A 174 -4.89 1.57 4.56
CA ALA A 174 -3.49 1.64 4.16
C ALA A 174 -3.11 0.58 3.11
N VAL A 175 -3.73 -0.61 3.15
CA VAL A 175 -3.57 -1.62 2.09
C VAL A 175 -4.16 -1.14 0.77
N LEU A 176 -5.36 -0.57 0.80
CA LEU A 176 -6.05 -0.03 -0.38
C LEU A 176 -5.26 1.12 -1.00
N ASP A 177 -4.76 2.03 -0.18
CA ASP A 177 -3.97 3.18 -0.63
C ASP A 177 -2.65 2.72 -1.27
N ASP A 178 -1.94 1.73 -0.68
CA ASP A 178 -0.75 1.13 -1.30
C ASP A 178 -1.10 0.43 -2.63
N PHE A 179 -2.22 -0.30 -2.67
CA PHE A 179 -2.70 -0.97 -3.88
C PHE A 179 -2.98 0.00 -5.03
N VAL A 180 -3.78 1.04 -4.76
CA VAL A 180 -4.19 2.03 -5.77
C VAL A 180 -3.00 2.83 -6.30
N ASN A 181 -2.03 3.14 -5.43
CA ASN A 181 -0.90 3.98 -5.84
C ASN A 181 0.24 3.19 -6.51
N ASN A 182 0.44 1.92 -6.15
CA ASN A 182 1.65 1.18 -6.56
C ASN A 182 1.37 -0.04 -7.45
N HIS A 183 0.13 -0.53 -7.52
CA HIS A 183 -0.18 -1.82 -8.16
C HIS A 183 -1.13 -1.72 -9.34
N ILE A 184 -1.72 -0.56 -9.59
CA ILE A 184 -2.60 -0.33 -10.74
C ILE A 184 -2.08 0.85 -11.56
N LYS A 185 -2.33 0.82 -12.87
CA LYS A 185 -1.97 1.90 -13.79
C LYS A 185 -3.24 2.49 -14.39
N ALA A 186 -3.48 3.77 -14.18
CA ALA A 186 -4.55 4.49 -14.86
C ALA A 186 -4.28 4.52 -16.38
N MET A 187 -5.33 4.34 -17.17
CA MET A 187 -5.28 4.35 -18.62
C MET A 187 -6.46 5.15 -19.19
N THR A 188 -6.33 5.58 -20.44
CA THR A 188 -7.43 6.15 -21.23
C THR A 188 -8.04 5.11 -22.16
N LEU A 189 -9.29 5.29 -22.59
CA LEU A 189 -9.96 4.46 -23.59
C LEU A 189 -9.20 4.41 -24.91
N THR A 190 -8.51 5.48 -25.29
CA THR A 190 -7.62 5.48 -26.47
C THR A 190 -6.45 4.53 -26.26
N GLU A 191 -5.83 4.51 -25.08
CA GLU A 191 -4.77 3.55 -24.78
C GLU A 191 -5.29 2.11 -24.67
N VAL A 192 -6.52 1.92 -24.17
CA VAL A 192 -7.19 0.62 -24.12
C VAL A 192 -7.49 0.09 -25.53
N GLN A 193 -7.88 0.95 -26.47
CA GLN A 193 -8.09 0.56 -27.87
C GLN A 193 -6.78 0.19 -28.57
N ASN A 194 -5.69 0.91 -28.27
CA ASN A 194 -4.41 0.74 -28.96
C ASN A 194 -3.52 -0.39 -28.39
N GLN A 195 -3.96 -1.06 -27.33
CA GLN A 195 -3.19 -2.15 -26.70
C GLN A 195 -3.75 -3.52 -27.10
N ASN A 196 -2.86 -4.47 -27.39
CA ASN A 196 -3.21 -5.85 -27.75
C ASN A 196 -2.67 -6.89 -26.75
N ARG A 197 -2.08 -6.44 -25.65
CA ARG A 197 -1.31 -7.29 -24.72
C ARG A 197 -2.12 -7.76 -23.52
N PHE A 198 -3.11 -6.98 -23.13
CA PHE A 198 -3.88 -7.15 -21.91
C PHE A 198 -5.33 -7.47 -22.25
N GLU A 199 -5.92 -8.34 -21.44
CA GLU A 199 -7.33 -8.71 -21.57
C GLU A 199 -8.20 -7.59 -21.02
N ILE A 200 -9.33 -7.31 -21.67
CA ILE A 200 -10.32 -6.35 -21.17
C ILE A 200 -11.37 -7.15 -20.39
N GLU A 201 -11.76 -6.65 -19.22
CA GLU A 201 -12.87 -7.20 -18.45
C GLU A 201 -14.14 -7.32 -19.32
N GLU A 202 -14.82 -8.47 -19.27
CA GLU A 202 -15.97 -8.78 -20.13
C GLU A 202 -17.04 -7.69 -20.10
N LYS A 203 -17.49 -7.27 -18.91
CA LYS A 203 -18.47 -6.19 -18.76
C LYS A 203 -18.00 -4.87 -19.37
N PHE A 204 -16.71 -4.61 -19.25
CA PHE A 204 -16.13 -3.40 -19.82
C PHE A 204 -16.05 -3.48 -21.35
N LEU A 205 -15.69 -4.65 -21.89
CA LEU A 205 -15.67 -4.91 -23.33
C LEU A 205 -17.08 -4.83 -23.95
N GLU A 206 -18.09 -5.35 -23.26
CA GLU A 206 -19.49 -5.24 -23.65
C GLU A 206 -19.94 -3.78 -23.71
N LEU A 207 -19.57 -2.97 -22.71
CA LEU A 207 -19.88 -1.54 -22.68
C LEU A 207 -19.26 -0.81 -23.88
N ILE A 208 -17.96 -1.06 -24.15
CA ILE A 208 -17.27 -0.47 -25.30
C ILE A 208 -17.96 -0.90 -26.60
N SER A 209 -18.26 -2.19 -26.76
CA SER A 209 -18.87 -2.73 -27.98
C SER A 209 -20.28 -2.20 -28.24
N THR A 210 -21.03 -1.92 -27.16
CA THR A 210 -22.39 -1.36 -27.24
C THR A 210 -22.38 0.10 -27.66
N HIS A 211 -21.40 0.88 -27.21
CA HIS A 211 -21.35 2.32 -27.46
C HIS A 211 -20.41 2.73 -28.60
N PHE A 212 -19.50 1.86 -29.03
CA PHE A 212 -18.59 2.10 -30.15
C PHE A 212 -19.17 1.56 -31.46
N GLN A 213 -20.33 2.11 -31.86
CA GLN A 213 -21.04 1.78 -33.09
C GLN A 213 -21.11 3.01 -34.00
N GLN A 214 -21.11 2.80 -35.32
CA GLN A 214 -21.09 3.88 -36.31
C GLN A 214 -22.27 4.86 -36.13
N GLU A 215 -23.46 4.34 -35.81
CA GLU A 215 -24.65 5.14 -35.52
C GLU A 215 -24.43 6.09 -34.33
N LYS A 216 -23.77 5.62 -33.27
CA LYS A 216 -23.49 6.42 -32.06
C LYS A 216 -22.41 7.46 -32.27
N ILE A 217 -21.44 7.16 -33.14
CA ILE A 217 -20.44 8.14 -33.57
C ILE A 217 -21.11 9.23 -34.41
N GLN A 218 -22.03 8.86 -35.31
CA GLN A 218 -22.78 9.83 -36.10
C GLN A 218 -23.66 10.71 -35.20
N GLU A 219 -24.40 10.13 -34.26
CA GLU A 219 -25.17 10.89 -33.25
C GLU A 219 -24.30 11.89 -32.48
N PHE A 220 -23.03 11.52 -32.18
CA PHE A 220 -22.08 12.42 -31.52
C PHE A 220 -21.62 13.57 -32.43
N VAL A 221 -21.33 13.30 -33.70
CA VAL A 221 -20.96 14.33 -34.67
C VAL A 221 -22.11 15.30 -34.88
N ASP A 222 -23.32 14.79 -35.06
CA ASP A 222 -24.53 15.59 -35.25
C ASP A 222 -24.77 16.49 -34.02
N MET A 223 -24.65 15.93 -32.82
CA MET A 223 -24.77 16.67 -31.56
C MET A 223 -23.71 17.77 -31.41
N LEU A 224 -22.46 17.54 -31.83
CA LEU A 224 -21.43 18.59 -31.82
C LEU A 224 -21.65 19.64 -32.91
N SER A 225 -22.25 19.28 -34.04
CA SER A 225 -22.51 20.20 -35.15
C SER A 225 -23.53 21.29 -34.80
N GLU A 226 -24.42 21.02 -33.83
CA GLU A 226 -25.39 21.99 -33.32
C GLU A 226 -24.71 23.16 -32.56
N ASP A 227 -23.46 22.98 -32.12
CA ASP A 227 -22.71 23.96 -31.33
C ASP A 227 -21.63 24.67 -32.16
N LYS A 228 -21.78 25.99 -32.33
CA LYS A 228 -20.84 26.83 -33.11
C LYS A 228 -19.39 26.75 -32.60
N GLU A 229 -19.19 26.43 -31.33
CA GLU A 229 -17.84 26.29 -30.76
C GLU A 229 -17.09 25.07 -31.32
N PHE A 230 -17.80 24.01 -31.73
CA PHE A 230 -17.20 22.77 -32.22
C PHE A 230 -17.26 22.62 -33.75
N ALA A 231 -18.00 23.48 -34.45
CA ALA A 231 -18.15 23.45 -35.91
C ALA A 231 -16.83 23.30 -36.69
N PRO A 232 -15.73 24.03 -36.38
CA PRO A 232 -14.46 23.87 -37.10
C PRO A 232 -13.82 22.48 -36.96
N HIS A 233 -14.11 21.78 -35.87
CA HIS A 233 -13.63 20.42 -35.65
C HIS A 233 -14.47 19.39 -36.38
N VAL A 234 -15.80 19.58 -36.38
CA VAL A 234 -16.75 18.72 -37.09
C VAL A 234 -16.53 18.78 -38.61
N GLU A 235 -16.41 19.98 -39.18
CA GLU A 235 -16.14 20.16 -40.61
C GLU A 235 -14.88 19.42 -41.04
N ARG A 236 -13.85 19.41 -40.19
CA ARG A 236 -12.59 18.71 -40.47
C ARG A 236 -12.71 17.19 -40.46
N TRP A 237 -13.66 16.62 -39.71
CA TRP A 237 -13.86 15.17 -39.70
C TRP A 237 -14.74 14.68 -40.85
N LEU A 238 -15.57 15.57 -41.39
CA LEU A 238 -16.48 15.30 -42.50
C LEU A 238 -15.87 15.62 -43.89
N ALA A 239 -14.78 16.39 -43.92
CA ALA A 239 -13.98 16.69 -45.11
C ALA A 239 -13.03 15.54 -45.49
#